data_AF-A0A257EVG8-F1
#
_entry.id   AF-A0A257EVG8-F1
#
_cell.length_a   1.000
_cell.length_b   1.000
_cell.length_c   1.000
_cell.angle_alpha   90.00
_cell.angle_beta   90.00
_cell.angle_gamma   90.00
#
_symmetry.space_group_name_H-M   'P 1'
#
loop_
_entity.id
_entity.type
_entity.pdbx_description
1 polymer ?
#
loop_
_entity_poly.entity_id
_entity_poly.type
_entity_poly.pdbx_seq_one_letter_code
_entity_poly.pdbx_strand_id
1 'polypeptide(L)'
;MTHLSAIPGRWARAALLVLCAGILSAHAAGAETQTRSPATGIAVLDCAPAMPALADMCSLRIPARQARLDMHKSSDNDGAEFKFIRDNDPDFPKGIHLSATMILIDETPGPKGARLPSLPLERSLIAQLVDALPEGELIAVYGFNEAGSLHPLADYTTSKQLARTAVSDMKTAGINTHIATNLRDAIKIFGERDDILFRNIIVVTDGEEEGIDAEKDVLEQSVEAGVVVSSLGLFWRPEGTANVGRAKDYLGSRLTTRDFGVFESVPLTNAKTAAERVASFAARYSRSIEQSGLIVPDGPPAASDLVVETEAPVVGDPDKTETITHQVRYTPKAPPPPAPTEAAAEPAPEPAAEATPDPDLIYGYPRLWFIYGGAGLVGLLILGMILWAITRNRKADEIDDLDLSGGIVDSAPLDGPPIPLQPVAGAAPARPMVALVREDTRERLILTIPGGTIGRAPNNALSFLDDGVSRVHAGIRLVGGAVTLADEGSLNGTFLNGKAVKAPARLKSGDKIGLGNVTLHVTLL
;
A
#
# COMPACT_ATOMS: atom_id res chain seq x y z
N MET A 1 -54.32 60.06 -30.35
CA MET A 1 -54.41 61.53 -30.22
C MET A 1 -53.56 61.97 -29.03
N THR A 2 -53.08 63.23 -29.00
CA THR A 2 -52.52 63.96 -27.83
C THR A 2 -51.32 63.33 -27.09
N HIS A 3 -50.11 63.95 -27.08
CA HIS A 3 -49.66 65.06 -26.19
C HIS A 3 -49.64 64.68 -24.70
N LEU A 4 -48.60 64.90 -23.88
CA LEU A 4 -47.28 65.61 -23.97
C LEU A 4 -46.13 64.58 -23.72
N SER A 5 -44.82 64.81 -23.46
CA SER A 5 -43.81 65.92 -23.38
C SER A 5 -42.40 65.23 -23.52
N ALA A 6 -41.24 65.80 -23.93
CA ALA A 6 -40.55 67.10 -23.73
C ALA A 6 -39.91 67.26 -22.31
N ILE A 7 -38.65 67.69 -22.10
CA ILE A 7 -37.45 68.07 -22.92
C ILE A 7 -36.25 68.33 -21.95
N PRO A 8 -34.95 68.49 -22.31
CA PRO A 8 -34.06 67.93 -23.36
C PRO A 8 -32.84 67.15 -22.74
N GLY A 9 -31.80 66.65 -23.43
CA GLY A 9 -31.55 66.45 -24.86
C GLY A 9 -30.06 66.62 -25.25
N ARG A 10 -29.68 66.18 -26.48
CA ARG A 10 -28.37 66.36 -27.18
C ARG A 10 -27.18 65.64 -26.50
N TRP A 11 -26.33 64.87 -27.19
CA TRP A 11 -25.78 65.05 -28.54
C TRP A 11 -26.16 63.95 -29.56
N ALA A 12 -25.57 63.98 -30.75
CA ALA A 12 -26.08 63.36 -31.97
C ALA A 12 -25.48 61.98 -32.33
N ARG A 13 -26.25 61.26 -33.15
CA ARG A 13 -25.90 60.42 -34.33
C ARG A 13 -24.40 60.14 -34.64
N ALA A 14 -24.03 59.01 -35.25
CA ALA A 14 -24.68 57.70 -35.46
C ALA A 14 -23.70 56.74 -36.17
N ALA A 15 -23.87 55.43 -35.92
CA ALA A 15 -23.58 54.29 -36.80
C ALA A 15 -22.15 54.07 -37.41
N LEU A 16 -21.63 52.86 -37.11
CA LEU A 16 -20.99 51.92 -38.04
C LEU A 16 -19.63 52.29 -38.71
N LEU A 17 -18.53 51.69 -38.21
CA LEU A 17 -17.63 50.81 -38.98
C LEU A 17 -16.56 50.13 -38.09
N VAL A 18 -15.83 49.17 -38.66
CA VAL A 18 -14.87 48.27 -37.98
C VAL A 18 -13.44 48.65 -38.33
N LEU A 19 -12.49 48.68 -37.35
CA LEU A 19 -11.16 48.03 -37.44
C LEU A 19 -10.26 48.23 -36.18
N CYS A 20 -9.59 47.13 -35.82
CA CYS A 20 -8.36 46.84 -35.04
C CYS A 20 -7.59 47.86 -34.16
N ALA A 21 -6.88 47.26 -33.18
CA ALA A 21 -5.76 47.72 -32.34
C ALA A 21 -6.07 48.76 -31.23
N GLY A 22 -5.59 48.60 -29.98
CA GLY A 22 -4.84 47.48 -29.37
C GLY A 22 -4.25 47.85 -28.00
N ILE A 23 -3.29 47.03 -27.51
CA ILE A 23 -2.30 47.32 -26.43
C ILE A 23 -2.71 47.06 -24.95
N LEU A 24 -2.01 46.07 -24.34
CA LEU A 24 -1.79 45.71 -22.91
C LEU A 24 -2.98 45.32 -21.99
N SER A 25 -2.81 44.51 -20.92
CA SER A 25 -2.01 43.25 -20.70
C SER A 25 -2.18 42.73 -19.26
N ALA A 26 -2.65 41.49 -19.09
CA ALA A 26 -2.40 40.59 -17.94
C ALA A 26 -3.01 39.20 -18.30
N HIS A 27 -2.26 38.18 -18.72
CA HIS A 27 -1.35 37.36 -17.91
C HIS A 27 -1.96 36.85 -16.59
N ALA A 28 -2.90 35.92 -16.71
CA ALA A 28 -2.92 34.73 -15.85
C ALA A 28 -2.41 33.56 -16.72
N ALA A 29 -1.48 32.75 -16.22
CA ALA A 29 -0.87 31.68 -17.01
C ALA A 29 -1.82 30.49 -17.18
N GLY A 30 -1.85 29.90 -18.37
CA GLY A 30 -2.61 28.68 -18.63
C GLY A 30 -1.97 27.48 -17.93
N ALA A 31 -2.75 26.78 -17.12
CA ALA A 31 -2.43 25.48 -16.57
C ALA A 31 -3.46 24.48 -17.10
N GLU A 32 -3.24 23.98 -18.32
CA GLU A 32 -4.04 22.92 -18.93
C GLU A 32 -3.18 21.64 -18.96
N THR A 33 -3.38 20.78 -17.97
CA THR A 33 -4.26 19.59 -18.02
C THR A 33 -3.47 18.35 -18.45
N GLN A 34 -2.93 17.60 -17.48
CA GLN A 34 -2.45 16.23 -17.71
C GLN A 34 -3.57 15.39 -18.32
N THR A 35 -3.28 14.61 -19.36
CA THR A 35 -4.27 13.70 -19.96
C THR A 35 -4.47 12.46 -19.07
N ARG A 36 -5.37 12.59 -18.09
CA ARG A 36 -5.81 11.52 -17.17
C ARG A 36 -7.09 10.86 -17.67
N SER A 37 -7.18 9.53 -17.62
CA SER A 37 -8.39 8.82 -17.98
C SER A 37 -9.30 8.56 -16.77
N PRO A 38 -10.52 9.11 -16.77
CA PRO A 38 -10.82 10.54 -16.73
C PRO A 38 -10.36 11.18 -15.39
N ALA A 39 -11.03 12.25 -14.92
CA ALA A 39 -10.54 13.23 -13.95
C ALA A 39 -9.93 12.76 -12.60
N THR A 40 -10.14 11.52 -12.15
CA THR A 40 -9.51 10.97 -10.93
C THR A 40 -8.44 9.90 -11.21
N GLY A 41 -8.33 9.39 -12.44
CA GLY A 41 -7.55 8.20 -12.77
C GLY A 41 -6.05 8.42 -12.95
N ILE A 42 -5.34 7.30 -13.18
CA ILE A 42 -3.93 7.24 -13.55
C ILE A 42 -3.71 7.98 -14.89
N ALA A 43 -2.61 8.71 -15.01
CA ALA A 43 -2.24 9.41 -16.23
C ALA A 43 -1.83 8.42 -17.33
N VAL A 44 -2.29 8.63 -18.57
CA VAL A 44 -1.73 7.93 -19.74
C VAL A 44 -0.35 8.48 -20.05
N LEU A 45 -0.19 9.80 -19.97
CA LEU A 45 1.04 10.51 -20.27
C LEU A 45 1.31 11.55 -19.17
N ASP A 46 2.48 11.46 -18.53
CA ASP A 46 2.88 12.37 -17.44
C ASP A 46 4.36 12.76 -17.56
N CYS A 47 4.63 14.07 -17.68
CA CYS A 47 5.96 14.67 -17.72
C CYS A 47 6.43 15.26 -16.38
N ALA A 48 5.71 15.00 -15.29
CA ALA A 48 6.14 15.31 -13.93
C ALA A 48 5.99 14.08 -12.99
N PRO A 49 6.52 12.91 -13.37
CA PRO A 49 6.37 11.68 -12.58
C PRO A 49 6.94 11.85 -11.15
N ALA A 50 6.30 11.18 -10.18
CA ALA A 50 6.57 11.36 -8.75
C ALA A 50 7.96 10.85 -8.25
N MET A 51 8.89 10.53 -9.15
CA MET A 51 10.22 10.00 -8.83
C MET A 51 11.31 11.07 -9.05
N PRO A 52 12.22 11.29 -8.08
CA PRO A 52 13.24 12.35 -8.17
C PRO A 52 14.25 12.15 -9.31
N ALA A 53 14.43 10.91 -9.78
CA ALA A 53 15.35 10.52 -10.85
C ALA A 53 14.78 10.72 -12.26
N LEU A 54 13.46 10.93 -12.41
CA LEU A 54 12.76 11.00 -13.70
C LEU A 54 12.37 12.44 -14.08
N ALA A 55 13.06 13.43 -13.53
CA ALA A 55 12.61 14.83 -13.52
C ALA A 55 12.78 15.60 -14.84
N ASP A 56 13.35 14.96 -15.88
CA ASP A 56 13.57 15.53 -17.23
C ASP A 56 13.01 14.62 -18.34
N MET A 57 12.03 13.78 -18.02
CA MET A 57 11.42 12.80 -18.93
C MET A 57 9.93 12.57 -18.61
N CYS A 58 9.20 11.96 -19.55
CA CYS A 58 7.79 11.64 -19.37
C CYS A 58 7.58 10.13 -19.28
N SER A 59 6.66 9.68 -18.42
CA SER A 59 6.16 8.30 -18.43
C SER A 59 4.94 8.18 -19.34
N LEU A 60 4.89 7.13 -20.16
CA LEU A 60 3.76 6.77 -21.00
C LEU A 60 3.24 5.38 -20.62
N ARG A 61 1.99 5.30 -20.13
CA ARG A 61 1.31 4.06 -19.73
C ARG A 61 0.11 3.81 -20.63
N ILE A 62 0.14 2.75 -21.44
CA ILE A 62 -0.89 2.45 -22.43
C ILE A 62 -2.04 1.63 -21.80
N PRO A 63 -3.30 2.10 -21.82
CA PRO A 63 -4.45 1.34 -21.32
C PRO A 63 -4.60 -0.03 -22.00
N ALA A 64 -5.04 -1.07 -21.28
CA ALA A 64 -4.97 -2.47 -21.73
C ALA A 64 -5.98 -2.87 -22.83
N ARG A 65 -6.68 -1.90 -23.42
CA ARG A 65 -7.49 -2.03 -24.64
C ARG A 65 -7.02 -1.15 -25.79
N GLN A 66 -5.93 -0.42 -25.61
CA GLN A 66 -5.38 0.51 -26.60
C GLN A 66 -4.08 -0.04 -27.20
N ALA A 67 -3.70 0.52 -28.36
CA ALA A 67 -2.38 0.37 -28.93
C ALA A 67 -1.70 1.75 -29.05
N ARG A 68 -0.38 1.82 -28.90
CA ARG A 68 0.38 3.05 -29.20
C ARG A 68 0.56 3.16 -30.73
N LEU A 69 0.18 4.31 -31.30
CA LEU A 69 0.38 4.63 -32.72
C LEU A 69 1.65 5.45 -32.89
N ASP A 70 1.53 6.78 -32.81
CA ASP A 70 2.57 7.75 -33.14
C ASP A 70 2.90 8.66 -31.95
N MET A 71 4.04 9.36 -32.04
CA MET A 71 4.52 10.30 -31.04
C MET A 71 5.29 11.42 -31.73
N HIS A 72 4.77 12.65 -31.63
CA HIS A 72 5.34 13.82 -32.29
C HIS A 72 5.19 15.09 -31.43
N LYS A 73 5.96 16.12 -31.75
CA LYS A 73 5.80 17.46 -31.17
C LYS A 73 4.65 18.21 -31.86
N SER A 74 3.89 19.01 -31.11
CA SER A 74 2.70 19.72 -31.64
C SER A 74 3.02 20.91 -32.58
N SER A 75 4.30 21.21 -32.82
CA SER A 75 4.76 22.32 -33.65
C SER A 75 6.15 22.02 -34.23
N ASP A 76 6.32 22.17 -35.55
CA ASP A 76 7.57 21.86 -36.24
C ASP A 76 8.76 22.76 -35.82
N ASN A 77 8.48 24.01 -35.43
CA ASN A 77 9.44 25.12 -35.57
C ASN A 77 10.27 25.48 -34.33
N ASP A 78 9.92 25.00 -33.13
CA ASP A 78 10.74 25.17 -31.91
C ASP A 78 10.39 24.05 -30.91
N GLY A 79 11.40 23.36 -30.36
CA GLY A 79 11.23 22.30 -29.37
C GLY A 79 12.37 21.28 -29.37
N ALA A 80 12.33 20.33 -28.44
CA ALA A 80 13.16 19.13 -28.46
C ALA A 80 12.50 18.05 -29.32
N GLU A 81 13.32 17.22 -29.96
CA GLU A 81 12.87 15.91 -30.46
C GLU A 81 12.80 14.93 -29.29
N PHE A 82 12.01 13.85 -29.44
CA PHE A 82 11.80 12.86 -28.39
C PHE A 82 11.93 11.44 -28.92
N LYS A 83 12.42 10.53 -28.08
CA LYS A 83 12.45 9.08 -28.33
C LYS A 83 11.78 8.31 -27.20
N PHE A 84 11.17 7.19 -27.57
CA PHE A 84 10.54 6.25 -26.64
C PHE A 84 11.56 5.18 -26.26
N ILE A 85 11.83 5.02 -24.96
CA ILE A 85 12.80 4.07 -24.41
C ILE A 85 12.14 3.12 -23.40
N ARG A 86 12.83 2.00 -23.14
CA ARG A 86 12.41 0.93 -22.24
C ARG A 86 13.56 0.46 -21.35
N ASP A 87 13.27 -0.45 -20.44
CA ASP A 87 14.20 -1.10 -19.50
C ASP A 87 15.44 -1.75 -20.14
N ASN A 88 15.38 -2.06 -21.44
CA ASN A 88 16.48 -2.61 -22.23
C ASN A 88 17.29 -1.56 -23.02
N ASP A 89 16.96 -0.27 -22.91
CA ASP A 89 17.63 0.82 -23.62
C ASP A 89 18.86 1.33 -22.84
N PRO A 90 20.00 1.63 -23.49
CA PRO A 90 21.19 2.18 -22.82
C PRO A 90 20.97 3.49 -22.07
N ASP A 91 20.00 4.32 -22.50
CA ASP A 91 19.67 5.61 -21.88
C ASP A 91 18.65 5.46 -20.72
N PHE A 92 18.23 4.24 -20.37
CA PHE A 92 17.27 4.00 -19.29
C PHE A 92 17.86 4.32 -17.90
N PRO A 93 17.10 4.98 -16.99
CA PRO A 93 17.55 5.29 -15.64
C PRO A 93 18.02 4.07 -14.83
N LYS A 94 19.28 4.10 -14.39
CA LYS A 94 19.90 3.02 -13.60
C LYS A 94 19.36 2.99 -12.17
N GLY A 95 19.11 1.79 -11.66
CA GLY A 95 18.55 1.58 -10.33
C GLY A 95 17.03 1.71 -10.25
N ILE A 96 16.35 1.74 -11.39
CA ILE A 96 14.88 1.76 -11.51
C ILE A 96 14.45 0.62 -12.44
N HIS A 97 13.30 0.02 -12.15
CA HIS A 97 12.60 -0.92 -13.00
C HIS A 97 11.43 -0.23 -13.70
N LEU A 98 11.29 -0.45 -15.01
CA LEU A 98 10.17 0.12 -15.78
C LEU A 98 8.82 -0.40 -15.29
N SER A 99 8.73 -1.69 -15.01
CA SER A 99 7.51 -2.36 -14.55
C SER A 99 7.82 -3.48 -13.56
N ALA A 100 6.85 -3.75 -12.69
CA ALA A 100 6.81 -4.96 -11.90
C ALA A 100 5.37 -5.45 -11.70
N THR A 101 5.25 -6.76 -11.51
CA THR A 101 3.97 -7.48 -11.39
C THR A 101 3.93 -8.23 -10.06
N MET A 102 3.02 -7.83 -9.17
CA MET A 102 2.74 -8.56 -7.92
C MET A 102 1.48 -9.41 -8.12
N ILE A 103 1.63 -10.74 -8.07
CA ILE A 103 0.52 -11.68 -8.15
C ILE A 103 0.04 -12.01 -6.74
N LEU A 104 -1.19 -11.62 -6.42
CA LEU A 104 -1.88 -12.00 -5.18
C LEU A 104 -2.73 -13.23 -5.44
N ILE A 105 -2.47 -14.33 -4.73
CA ILE A 105 -3.21 -15.58 -4.89
C ILE A 105 -4.00 -15.88 -3.63
N ASP A 106 -5.30 -16.06 -3.83
CA ASP A 106 -6.24 -16.54 -2.83
C ASP A 106 -5.95 -18.00 -2.48
N GLU A 107 -5.60 -18.25 -1.22
CA GLU A 107 -5.29 -19.58 -0.67
C GLU A 107 -6.50 -20.28 -0.03
N THR A 108 -7.68 -19.69 -0.03
CA THR A 108 -8.80 -20.26 0.72
C THR A 108 -9.25 -21.61 0.13
N PRO A 109 -9.50 -22.64 0.97
CA PRO A 109 -9.93 -23.96 0.49
C PRO A 109 -11.40 -23.99 0.03
N GLY A 110 -12.11 -22.86 0.16
CA GLY A 110 -13.56 -22.74 -0.03
C GLY A 110 -14.37 -23.50 1.03
N PRO A 111 -15.71 -23.30 1.07
CA PRO A 111 -16.58 -23.93 2.07
C PRO A 111 -16.42 -25.46 2.11
N LYS A 112 -15.98 -25.99 3.25
CA LYS A 112 -15.70 -27.42 3.49
C LYS A 112 -14.66 -28.04 2.53
N GLY A 113 -13.74 -27.25 1.98
CA GLY A 113 -12.72 -27.74 1.06
C GLY A 113 -13.21 -27.93 -0.38
N ALA A 114 -14.31 -27.30 -0.77
CA ALA A 114 -14.93 -27.50 -2.08
C ALA A 114 -14.09 -26.98 -3.27
N ARG A 115 -13.11 -26.09 -3.04
CA ARG A 115 -12.14 -25.63 -4.06
C ARG A 115 -10.92 -26.54 -4.19
N LEU A 116 -10.65 -27.41 -3.20
CA LEU A 116 -9.48 -28.31 -3.23
C LEU A 116 -9.32 -29.14 -4.53
N PRO A 117 -10.40 -29.62 -5.19
CA PRO A 117 -10.29 -30.35 -6.45
C PRO A 117 -9.84 -29.52 -7.66
N SER A 118 -10.01 -28.19 -7.66
CA SER A 118 -9.62 -27.32 -8.79
C SER A 118 -8.21 -26.78 -8.69
N LEU A 119 -7.61 -26.75 -7.50
CA LEU A 119 -6.26 -26.22 -7.25
C LEU A 119 -5.16 -26.73 -8.22
N PRO A 120 -5.11 -28.01 -8.65
CA PRO A 120 -4.08 -28.46 -9.58
C PRO A 120 -4.20 -27.79 -10.96
N LEU A 121 -5.43 -27.47 -11.39
CA LEU A 121 -5.68 -26.69 -12.60
C LEU A 121 -5.38 -25.20 -12.35
N GLU A 122 -5.78 -24.64 -11.21
CA GLU A 122 -5.50 -23.23 -10.86
C GLU A 122 -4.01 -22.93 -10.84
N ARG A 123 -3.18 -23.76 -10.17
CA ARG A 123 -1.71 -23.60 -10.18
C ARG A 123 -1.11 -23.70 -11.58
N SER A 124 -1.62 -24.62 -12.41
CA SER A 124 -1.20 -24.76 -13.82
C SER A 124 -1.50 -23.50 -14.64
N LEU A 125 -2.70 -22.92 -14.46
CA LEU A 125 -3.12 -21.68 -15.10
C LEU A 125 -2.33 -20.46 -14.59
N ILE A 126 -2.01 -20.39 -13.30
CA ILE A 126 -1.18 -19.31 -12.74
C ILE A 126 0.28 -19.43 -13.22
N ALA A 127 0.81 -20.65 -13.36
CA ALA A 127 2.11 -20.87 -13.99
C ALA A 127 2.11 -20.46 -15.47
N GLN A 128 1.03 -20.76 -16.21
CA GLN A 128 0.84 -20.28 -17.59
C GLN A 128 0.80 -18.75 -17.68
N LEU A 129 0.18 -18.08 -16.69
CA LEU A 129 0.20 -16.61 -16.59
C LEU A 129 1.63 -16.09 -16.37
N VAL A 130 2.36 -16.63 -15.40
CA VAL A 130 3.76 -16.27 -15.10
C VAL A 130 4.66 -16.41 -16.34
N ASP A 131 4.45 -17.47 -17.13
CA ASP A 131 5.22 -17.71 -18.36
C ASP A 131 4.91 -16.70 -19.46
N ALA A 132 3.68 -16.18 -19.50
CA ALA A 132 3.19 -15.21 -20.49
C ALA A 132 3.38 -13.73 -20.09
N LEU A 133 3.94 -13.44 -18.90
CA LEU A 133 4.41 -12.10 -18.54
C LEU A 133 5.61 -11.68 -19.43
N PRO A 134 5.91 -10.38 -19.60
CA PRO A 134 7.04 -9.94 -20.42
C PRO A 134 8.39 -10.51 -19.94
N GLU A 135 9.34 -10.67 -20.87
CA GLU A 135 10.72 -10.99 -20.49
C GLU A 135 11.37 -9.81 -19.76
N GLY A 136 12.10 -10.08 -18.67
CA GLY A 136 12.69 -9.05 -17.81
C GLY A 136 11.73 -8.44 -16.78
N GLU A 137 10.43 -8.71 -16.84
CA GLU A 137 9.45 -8.24 -15.84
C GLU A 137 9.83 -8.71 -14.43
N LEU A 138 9.78 -7.79 -13.46
CA LEU A 138 10.07 -8.10 -12.06
C LEU A 138 8.82 -8.64 -11.38
N ILE A 139 8.80 -9.93 -11.07
CA ILE A 139 7.62 -10.66 -10.58
C ILE A 139 7.74 -10.93 -9.08
N ALA A 140 6.70 -10.61 -8.31
CA ALA A 140 6.54 -11.10 -6.94
C ALA A 140 5.25 -11.91 -6.81
N VAL A 141 5.22 -12.90 -5.92
CA VAL A 141 4.05 -13.77 -5.70
C VAL A 141 3.72 -13.80 -4.22
N TYR A 142 2.48 -13.52 -3.86
CA TYR A 142 2.00 -13.43 -2.49
C TYR A 142 0.75 -14.31 -2.29
N GLY A 143 0.67 -14.98 -1.15
CA GLY A 143 -0.52 -15.71 -0.70
C GLY A 143 -1.36 -14.84 0.22
N PHE A 144 -2.68 -14.99 0.16
CA PHE A 144 -3.60 -14.39 1.13
C PHE A 144 -4.85 -15.25 1.36
N ASN A 145 -5.51 -15.04 2.49
CA ASN A 145 -6.78 -15.64 2.86
C ASN A 145 -7.58 -14.66 3.76
N GLU A 146 -7.37 -14.69 5.08
CA GLU A 146 -8.05 -13.83 6.06
C GLU A 146 -7.45 -12.42 6.13
N ALA A 147 -8.06 -11.48 6.85
CA ALA A 147 -7.58 -10.10 6.95
C ALA A 147 -6.18 -10.03 7.61
N GLY A 148 -5.21 -9.41 6.92
CA GLY A 148 -3.82 -9.30 7.40
C GLY A 148 -3.01 -10.60 7.29
N SER A 149 -3.40 -11.50 6.38
CA SER A 149 -2.69 -12.76 6.09
C SER A 149 -1.74 -12.69 4.89
N LEU A 150 -1.73 -11.56 4.18
CA LEU A 150 -0.85 -11.29 3.04
C LEU A 150 0.61 -11.59 3.37
N HIS A 151 1.21 -12.54 2.66
CA HIS A 151 2.61 -12.95 2.87
C HIS A 151 3.29 -13.36 1.56
N PRO A 152 4.61 -13.18 1.43
CA PRO A 152 5.33 -13.55 0.21
C PRO A 152 5.48 -15.07 0.07
N LEU A 153 5.17 -15.57 -1.13
CA LEU A 153 5.49 -16.92 -1.61
C LEU A 153 6.77 -16.90 -2.48
N ALA A 154 6.96 -15.81 -3.25
CA ALA A 154 8.22 -15.43 -3.86
C ALA A 154 8.41 -13.91 -3.77
N ASP A 155 9.59 -13.49 -3.31
CA ASP A 155 10.04 -12.10 -3.37
C ASP A 155 10.36 -11.69 -4.83
N TYR A 156 10.47 -10.38 -5.08
CA TYR A 156 10.64 -9.77 -6.39
C TYR A 156 11.81 -10.38 -7.18
N THR A 157 11.50 -11.05 -8.29
CA THR A 157 12.47 -11.76 -9.13
C THR A 157 12.09 -11.71 -10.61
N THR A 158 13.10 -11.61 -11.48
CA THR A 158 12.92 -11.80 -12.93
C THR A 158 12.92 -13.28 -13.34
N SER A 159 13.15 -14.19 -12.39
CA SER A 159 13.15 -15.64 -12.65
C SER A 159 11.73 -16.19 -12.68
N LYS A 160 11.15 -16.31 -13.88
CA LYS A 160 9.89 -17.03 -14.12
C LYS A 160 9.87 -18.42 -13.48
N GLN A 161 11.01 -19.13 -13.41
CA GLN A 161 11.09 -20.42 -12.73
C GLN A 161 10.88 -20.33 -11.21
N LEU A 162 11.42 -19.31 -10.52
CA LEU A 162 11.19 -19.15 -9.09
C LEU A 162 9.73 -18.81 -8.79
N ALA A 163 9.13 -17.91 -9.59
CA ALA A 163 7.71 -17.60 -9.51
C ALA A 163 6.83 -18.85 -9.77
N ARG A 164 7.12 -19.65 -10.80
CA ARG A 164 6.44 -20.95 -11.05
C ARG A 164 6.56 -21.92 -9.86
N THR A 165 7.72 -22.02 -9.24
CA THR A 165 7.93 -22.90 -8.07
C THR A 165 7.10 -22.44 -6.87
N ALA A 166 7.07 -21.14 -6.57
CA ALA A 166 6.21 -20.61 -5.51
C ALA A 166 4.72 -20.88 -5.74
N VAL A 167 4.25 -20.75 -6.99
CA VAL A 167 2.87 -21.09 -7.40
C VAL A 167 2.59 -22.60 -7.26
N SER A 168 3.55 -23.46 -7.61
CA SER A 168 3.47 -24.92 -7.44
C SER A 168 3.28 -25.32 -5.97
N ASP A 169 4.07 -24.70 -5.09
CA ASP A 169 4.27 -25.16 -3.72
C ASP A 169 3.32 -24.47 -2.71
N MET A 170 2.62 -23.42 -3.14
CA MET A 170 1.53 -22.73 -2.43
C MET A 170 0.52 -23.70 -1.83
N LYS A 171 0.17 -23.51 -0.56
CA LYS A 171 -0.80 -24.34 0.18
C LYS A 171 -2.13 -23.60 0.30
N THR A 172 -3.19 -24.30 0.71
CA THR A 172 -4.42 -23.63 1.12
C THR A 172 -4.42 -23.34 2.62
N ALA A 173 -4.91 -22.17 2.99
CA ALA A 173 -4.94 -21.67 4.36
C ALA A 173 -6.16 -20.76 4.60
N GLY A 174 -6.43 -20.47 5.88
CA GLY A 174 -7.60 -19.69 6.31
C GLY A 174 -8.93 -20.42 6.18
N ILE A 175 -9.97 -19.81 6.73
CA ILE A 175 -11.38 -20.23 6.64
C ILE A 175 -12.16 -19.28 5.73
N ASN A 176 -11.90 -17.97 5.84
CA ASN A 176 -12.67 -16.90 5.19
C ASN A 176 -11.80 -16.08 4.22
N THR A 177 -12.41 -15.52 3.17
CA THR A 177 -11.69 -14.72 2.15
C THR A 177 -11.89 -13.22 2.35
N HIS A 178 -10.78 -12.48 2.48
CA HIS A 178 -10.76 -11.00 2.64
C HIS A 178 -9.90 -10.35 1.54
N ILE A 179 -10.37 -10.38 0.30
CA ILE A 179 -9.63 -9.94 -0.90
C ILE A 179 -9.24 -8.47 -0.77
N ALA A 180 -10.18 -7.58 -0.48
CA ALA A 180 -9.94 -6.14 -0.45
C ALA A 180 -8.96 -5.70 0.65
N THR A 181 -8.96 -6.34 1.82
CA THR A 181 -8.05 -5.95 2.90
C THR A 181 -6.62 -6.34 2.58
N ASN A 182 -6.39 -7.57 2.11
CA ASN A 182 -5.06 -7.98 1.67
C ASN A 182 -4.62 -7.22 0.40
N LEU A 183 -5.54 -6.80 -0.47
CA LEU A 183 -5.23 -5.92 -1.59
C LEU A 183 -4.83 -4.50 -1.14
N ARG A 184 -5.48 -3.90 -0.12
CA ARG A 184 -5.03 -2.61 0.45
C ARG A 184 -3.62 -2.71 1.04
N ASP A 185 -3.34 -3.80 1.77
CA ASP A 185 -2.01 -4.06 2.33
C ASP A 185 -0.95 -4.21 1.20
N ALA A 186 -1.30 -4.91 0.11
CA ALA A 186 -0.45 -5.07 -1.07
C ALA A 186 -0.23 -3.75 -1.83
N ILE A 187 -1.29 -2.96 -2.08
CA ILE A 187 -1.22 -1.62 -2.66
C ILE A 187 -0.27 -0.74 -1.86
N LYS A 188 -0.34 -0.80 -0.52
CA LYS A 188 0.55 -0.04 0.35
C LYS A 188 2.01 -0.49 0.24
N ILE A 189 2.28 -1.79 0.40
CA ILE A 189 3.64 -2.36 0.29
C ILE A 189 4.28 -2.01 -1.05
N PHE A 190 3.50 -2.04 -2.13
CA PHE A 190 3.97 -1.72 -3.48
C PHE A 190 4.07 -0.21 -3.72
N GLY A 191 3.16 0.58 -3.16
CA GLY A 191 3.15 2.04 -3.22
C GLY A 191 4.34 2.70 -2.52
N GLU A 192 4.91 2.04 -1.51
CA GLU A 192 6.13 2.45 -0.80
C GLU A 192 7.44 2.18 -1.60
N ARG A 193 7.38 1.49 -2.75
CA ARG A 193 8.54 1.27 -3.65
C ARG A 193 8.77 2.46 -4.58
N ASP A 194 9.91 3.13 -4.48
CA ASP A 194 10.33 4.26 -5.33
C ASP A 194 11.27 3.86 -6.48
N ASP A 195 11.64 2.58 -6.58
CA ASP A 195 12.47 1.97 -7.61
C ASP A 195 11.68 1.31 -8.76
N ILE A 196 10.34 1.37 -8.75
CA ILE A 196 9.47 0.71 -9.75
C ILE A 196 8.46 1.71 -10.31
N LEU A 197 8.54 2.01 -11.60
CA LEU A 197 7.69 3.02 -12.24
C LEU A 197 6.24 2.54 -12.47
N PHE A 198 6.05 1.48 -13.25
CA PHE A 198 4.73 0.90 -13.50
C PHE A 198 4.46 -0.28 -12.58
N ARG A 199 3.76 0.02 -11.48
CA ARG A 199 3.37 -0.94 -10.44
C ARG A 199 2.04 -1.59 -10.83
N ASN A 200 2.02 -2.92 -10.98
CA ASN A 200 0.86 -3.68 -11.44
C ASN A 200 0.55 -4.85 -10.50
N ILE A 201 -0.68 -4.95 -9.99
CA ILE A 201 -1.17 -6.09 -9.21
C ILE A 201 -2.06 -6.98 -10.09
N ILE A 202 -1.91 -8.30 -9.96
CA ILE A 202 -2.88 -9.28 -10.47
C ILE A 202 -3.49 -10.02 -9.28
N VAL A 203 -4.79 -9.87 -9.06
CA VAL A 203 -5.54 -10.61 -8.04
C VAL A 203 -6.11 -11.88 -8.65
N VAL A 204 -5.78 -13.04 -8.08
CA VAL A 204 -6.24 -14.36 -8.52
C VAL A 204 -7.07 -15.01 -7.41
N THR A 205 -8.36 -15.21 -7.68
CA THR A 205 -9.37 -15.63 -6.67
C THR A 205 -10.62 -16.20 -7.36
N ASP A 206 -11.48 -16.91 -6.63
CA ASP A 206 -12.85 -17.23 -7.10
C ASP A 206 -13.83 -16.04 -6.94
N GLY A 207 -13.39 -14.97 -6.27
CA GLY A 207 -14.12 -13.72 -6.09
C GLY A 207 -15.21 -13.75 -5.00
N GLU A 208 -15.18 -14.71 -4.08
CA GLU A 208 -15.92 -14.57 -2.82
C GLU A 208 -15.18 -13.63 -1.85
N GLU A 209 -15.91 -12.65 -1.32
CA GLU A 209 -15.43 -11.64 -0.38
C GLU A 209 -16.40 -11.62 0.80
N GLU A 210 -15.85 -11.71 2.02
CA GLU A 210 -16.61 -11.91 3.26
C GLU A 210 -16.42 -10.77 4.27
N GLY A 211 -15.60 -9.77 3.96
CA GLY A 211 -15.42 -8.56 4.77
C GLY A 211 -16.56 -7.53 4.64
N ILE A 212 -16.88 -6.85 5.74
CA ILE A 212 -18.09 -6.02 5.87
C ILE A 212 -17.97 -4.64 5.17
N ASP A 213 -16.78 -4.05 5.08
CA ASP A 213 -16.49 -2.79 4.36
C ASP A 213 -15.52 -3.00 3.18
N ALA A 214 -15.57 -4.18 2.56
CA ALA A 214 -14.54 -4.72 1.66
C ALA A 214 -14.54 -4.21 0.20
N GLU A 215 -14.91 -2.95 -0.04
CA GLU A 215 -14.86 -2.35 -1.40
C GLU A 215 -14.47 -0.88 -1.41
N LYS A 216 -14.89 -0.12 -0.39
CA LYS A 216 -14.68 1.32 -0.34
C LYS A 216 -13.19 1.67 -0.36
N ASP A 217 -12.89 2.71 -1.10
CA ASP A 217 -11.60 3.40 -1.18
C ASP A 217 -10.45 2.53 -1.73
N VAL A 218 -10.65 1.25 -2.07
CA VAL A 218 -9.60 0.34 -2.56
C VAL A 218 -9.07 0.78 -3.92
N LEU A 219 -9.97 1.07 -4.87
CA LEU A 219 -9.58 1.59 -6.18
C LEU A 219 -9.00 3.01 -6.08
N GLU A 220 -9.51 3.84 -5.18
CA GLU A 220 -9.01 5.20 -4.94
C GLU A 220 -7.56 5.14 -4.43
N GLN A 221 -7.29 4.35 -3.39
CA GLN A 221 -5.95 4.07 -2.87
C GLN A 221 -5.02 3.45 -3.93
N SER A 222 -5.52 2.56 -4.79
CA SER A 222 -4.72 2.00 -5.89
C SER A 222 -4.25 3.09 -6.86
N VAL A 223 -5.14 4.02 -7.20
CA VAL A 223 -4.87 5.12 -8.14
C VAL A 223 -4.00 6.20 -7.51
N GLU A 224 -4.21 6.56 -6.23
CA GLU A 224 -3.33 7.44 -5.47
C GLU A 224 -1.90 6.88 -5.37
N ALA A 225 -1.77 5.56 -5.17
CA ALA A 225 -0.49 4.86 -5.19
C ALA A 225 0.07 4.61 -6.62
N GLY A 226 -0.65 4.97 -7.69
CA GLY A 226 -0.25 4.70 -9.08
C GLY A 226 -0.19 3.21 -9.45
N VAL A 227 -0.81 2.34 -8.65
CA VAL A 227 -0.88 0.89 -8.82
C VAL A 227 -2.09 0.53 -9.68
N VAL A 228 -1.85 -0.22 -10.77
CA VAL A 228 -2.95 -0.79 -11.57
C VAL A 228 -3.30 -2.17 -11.03
N VAL A 229 -4.55 -2.38 -10.68
CA VAL A 229 -5.09 -3.69 -10.28
C VAL A 229 -5.77 -4.34 -11.47
N SER A 230 -5.37 -5.57 -11.78
CA SER A 230 -6.04 -6.49 -12.71
C SER A 230 -6.58 -7.69 -11.94
N SER A 231 -7.67 -8.30 -12.40
CA SER A 231 -8.32 -9.42 -11.71
C SER A 231 -8.50 -10.62 -12.63
N LEU A 232 -8.08 -11.81 -12.17
CA LEU A 232 -8.23 -13.08 -12.86
C LEU A 232 -9.15 -13.99 -12.05
N GLY A 233 -10.45 -14.01 -12.38
CA GLY A 233 -11.45 -14.78 -11.66
C GLY A 233 -11.41 -16.26 -12.06
N LEU A 234 -10.94 -17.13 -11.16
CA LEU A 234 -10.84 -18.59 -11.38
C LEU A 234 -12.06 -19.31 -10.76
N PHE A 235 -13.14 -19.40 -11.53
CA PHE A 235 -14.43 -19.89 -11.05
C PHE A 235 -14.52 -21.42 -11.09
N TRP A 236 -14.31 -22.07 -9.94
CA TRP A 236 -14.54 -23.51 -9.74
C TRP A 236 -16.03 -23.88 -9.65
N ARG A 237 -16.89 -22.93 -9.28
CA ARG A 237 -18.36 -23.10 -9.29
C ARG A 237 -18.94 -22.93 -10.69
N PRO A 238 -20.07 -23.60 -11.02
CA PRO A 238 -20.76 -23.41 -12.30
C PRO A 238 -21.19 -21.95 -12.55
N GLU A 239 -21.08 -21.53 -13.81
CA GLU A 239 -21.58 -20.24 -14.28
C GLU A 239 -23.11 -20.14 -14.19
N GLY A 240 -23.65 -18.93 -14.20
CA GLY A 240 -25.09 -18.67 -14.03
C GLY A 240 -25.59 -18.77 -12.58
N THR A 241 -24.76 -19.22 -11.63
CA THR A 241 -25.07 -19.14 -10.20
C THR A 241 -24.98 -17.69 -9.70
N ALA A 242 -25.84 -17.31 -8.75
CA ALA A 242 -25.89 -15.94 -8.23
C ALA A 242 -24.59 -15.51 -7.52
N ASN A 243 -23.83 -16.45 -6.92
CA ASN A 243 -22.51 -16.16 -6.32
C ASN A 243 -21.50 -15.78 -7.41
N VAL A 244 -21.34 -16.61 -8.45
CA VAL A 244 -20.45 -16.33 -9.58
C VAL A 244 -20.85 -15.02 -10.29
N GLY A 245 -22.15 -14.72 -10.37
CA GLY A 245 -22.64 -13.42 -10.88
C GLY A 245 -22.13 -12.22 -10.07
N ARG A 246 -22.23 -12.26 -8.73
CA ARG A 246 -21.72 -11.19 -7.85
C ARG A 246 -20.20 -11.09 -7.86
N ALA A 247 -19.50 -12.23 -7.83
CA ALA A 247 -18.04 -12.30 -7.89
C ALA A 247 -17.47 -11.66 -9.18
N LYS A 248 -18.13 -11.88 -10.32
CA LYS A 248 -17.76 -11.22 -11.59
C LYS A 248 -17.97 -9.71 -11.57
N ASP A 249 -19.04 -9.22 -10.97
CA ASP A 249 -19.26 -7.77 -10.82
C ASP A 249 -18.25 -7.14 -9.86
N TYR A 250 -17.96 -7.79 -8.73
CA TYR A 250 -16.96 -7.32 -7.77
C TYR A 250 -15.57 -7.22 -8.43
N LEU A 251 -15.04 -8.32 -8.99
CA LEU A 251 -13.72 -8.34 -9.61
C LEU A 251 -13.63 -7.42 -10.84
N GLY A 252 -14.65 -7.45 -11.71
CA GLY A 252 -14.65 -6.73 -12.98
C GLY A 252 -15.00 -5.24 -12.89
N SER A 253 -15.94 -4.86 -12.03
CA SER A 253 -16.48 -3.49 -11.94
C SER A 253 -15.93 -2.70 -10.74
N ARG A 254 -15.40 -3.37 -9.70
CA ARG A 254 -15.07 -2.73 -8.40
C ARG A 254 -13.65 -2.97 -7.89
N LEU A 255 -12.98 -4.04 -8.33
CA LEU A 255 -11.60 -4.35 -7.95
C LEU A 255 -10.57 -4.03 -9.04
N THR A 256 -10.95 -4.17 -10.31
CA THR A 256 -10.06 -3.90 -11.46
C THR A 256 -9.98 -2.40 -11.75
N THR A 257 -8.77 -1.84 -11.81
CA THR A 257 -8.55 -0.41 -12.14
C THR A 257 -9.07 -0.13 -13.54
N ARG A 258 -9.96 0.86 -13.67
CA ARG A 258 -10.62 1.15 -14.95
C ARG A 258 -9.62 1.59 -16.04
N ASP A 259 -9.90 1.21 -17.28
CA ASP A 259 -9.16 1.44 -18.52
C ASP A 259 -7.77 0.76 -18.59
N PHE A 260 -6.98 0.82 -17.51
CA PHE A 260 -5.63 0.22 -17.42
C PHE A 260 -5.62 -1.25 -16.98
N GLY A 261 -6.52 -1.64 -16.08
CA GLY A 261 -6.59 -3.01 -15.53
C GLY A 261 -7.30 -3.97 -16.47
N VAL A 262 -6.86 -5.24 -16.45
CA VAL A 262 -7.52 -6.33 -17.18
C VAL A 262 -8.41 -7.12 -16.22
N PHE A 263 -9.63 -7.44 -16.64
CA PHE A 263 -10.44 -8.50 -16.05
C PHE A 263 -10.59 -9.66 -17.04
N GLU A 264 -10.57 -10.89 -16.55
CA GLU A 264 -10.99 -12.09 -17.28
C GLU A 264 -11.71 -13.05 -16.33
N SER A 265 -12.70 -13.76 -16.87
CA SER A 265 -13.59 -14.65 -16.13
C SER A 265 -13.37 -16.08 -16.62
N VAL A 266 -12.67 -16.89 -15.83
CA VAL A 266 -12.17 -18.21 -16.21
C VAL A 266 -12.97 -19.32 -15.51
N PRO A 267 -14.00 -19.92 -16.15
CA PRO A 267 -14.67 -21.09 -15.61
C PRO A 267 -13.76 -22.32 -15.69
N LEU A 268 -13.52 -22.97 -14.55
CA LEU A 268 -12.62 -24.12 -14.44
C LEU A 268 -13.26 -25.46 -14.86
N THR A 269 -14.51 -25.43 -15.33
CA THR A 269 -15.26 -26.60 -15.81
C THR A 269 -14.69 -27.23 -17.09
N ASN A 270 -13.83 -26.51 -17.82
CA ASN A 270 -13.10 -27.02 -18.98
C ASN A 270 -11.67 -26.46 -18.99
N ALA A 271 -10.67 -27.31 -18.72
CA ALA A 271 -9.27 -26.92 -18.63
C ALA A 271 -8.71 -26.28 -19.92
N LYS A 272 -9.18 -26.70 -21.11
CA LYS A 272 -8.77 -26.10 -22.38
C LYS A 272 -9.28 -24.66 -22.51
N THR A 273 -10.58 -24.47 -22.30
CA THR A 273 -11.20 -23.13 -22.36
C THR A 273 -10.67 -22.21 -21.26
N ALA A 274 -10.31 -22.76 -20.10
CA ALA A 274 -9.63 -22.02 -19.04
C ALA A 274 -8.25 -21.52 -19.49
N ALA A 275 -7.42 -22.39 -20.07
CA ALA A 275 -6.09 -22.03 -20.59
C ALA A 275 -6.16 -21.03 -21.77
N GLU A 276 -7.17 -21.16 -22.65
CA GLU A 276 -7.43 -20.20 -23.74
C GLU A 276 -7.78 -18.80 -23.20
N ARG A 277 -8.58 -18.73 -22.13
CA ARG A 277 -8.92 -17.45 -21.47
C ARG A 277 -7.74 -16.84 -20.72
N VAL A 278 -6.95 -17.63 -20.01
CA VAL A 278 -5.75 -17.14 -19.31
C VAL A 278 -4.69 -16.63 -20.30
N ALA A 279 -4.50 -17.32 -21.44
CA ALA A 279 -3.69 -16.79 -22.54
C ALA A 279 -4.24 -15.46 -23.08
N SER A 280 -5.56 -15.34 -23.23
CA SER A 280 -6.20 -14.10 -23.69
C SER A 280 -6.09 -12.95 -22.69
N PHE A 281 -6.15 -13.22 -21.39
CA PHE A 281 -5.87 -12.25 -20.32
C PHE A 281 -4.42 -11.77 -20.38
N ALA A 282 -3.46 -12.71 -20.37
CA ALA A 282 -2.04 -12.39 -20.37
C ALA A 282 -1.64 -11.61 -21.63
N ALA A 283 -2.13 -11.98 -22.82
CA ALA A 283 -1.85 -11.28 -24.07
C ALA A 283 -2.40 -9.84 -24.14
N ARG A 284 -3.39 -9.48 -23.30
CA ARG A 284 -3.83 -8.08 -23.13
C ARG A 284 -3.00 -7.34 -22.08
N TYR A 285 -2.69 -8.03 -20.98
CA TYR A 285 -1.90 -7.51 -19.87
C TYR A 285 -0.46 -7.19 -20.28
N SER A 286 0.27 -8.17 -20.83
CA SER A 286 1.66 -8.01 -21.28
C SER A 286 1.78 -6.96 -22.37
N ARG A 287 0.82 -6.88 -23.31
CA ARG A 287 0.78 -5.83 -24.35
C ARG A 287 0.75 -4.41 -23.76
N SER A 288 -0.07 -4.18 -22.73
CA SER A 288 -0.13 -2.89 -22.03
C SER A 288 1.24 -2.51 -21.47
N ILE A 289 1.91 -3.47 -20.82
CA ILE A 289 3.26 -3.27 -20.27
C ILE A 289 4.28 -3.03 -21.39
N GLU A 290 4.28 -3.82 -22.45
CA GLU A 290 5.20 -3.76 -23.60
C GLU A 290 5.11 -2.44 -24.38
N GLN A 291 3.89 -1.92 -24.59
CA GLN A 291 3.67 -0.65 -25.30
C GLN A 291 3.88 0.59 -24.41
N SER A 292 3.93 0.41 -23.09
CA SER A 292 4.29 1.44 -22.11
C SER A 292 5.81 1.63 -22.04
N GLY A 293 6.26 2.82 -21.61
CA GLY A 293 7.67 3.17 -21.58
C GLY A 293 7.96 4.56 -21.00
N LEU A 294 9.18 5.03 -21.21
CA LEU A 294 9.57 6.43 -21.00
C LEU A 294 9.68 7.15 -22.35
N ILE A 295 9.43 8.45 -22.33
CA ILE A 295 9.69 9.38 -23.43
C ILE A 295 10.76 10.35 -22.94
N VAL A 296 11.92 10.36 -23.60
CA VAL A 296 13.08 11.21 -23.25
C VAL A 296 13.42 12.14 -24.41
N PRO A 297 13.96 13.34 -24.15
CA PRO A 297 14.50 14.20 -25.21
C PRO A 297 15.64 13.50 -25.96
N ASP A 298 15.63 13.58 -27.30
CA ASP A 298 16.74 13.11 -28.14
C ASP A 298 17.63 14.29 -28.55
N GLY A 299 18.32 14.85 -27.56
CA GLY A 299 19.14 16.05 -27.72
C GLY A 299 19.09 16.96 -26.49
N PRO A 300 19.46 18.26 -26.63
CA PRO A 300 19.33 19.23 -25.55
C PRO A 300 17.86 19.37 -25.11
N PRO A 301 17.53 19.23 -23.81
CA PRO A 301 16.15 19.29 -23.35
C PRO A 301 15.60 20.72 -23.48
N ALA A 302 14.46 20.86 -24.16
CA ALA A 302 13.77 22.11 -24.40
C ALA A 302 12.26 21.96 -24.15
N ALA A 303 11.60 23.00 -23.63
CA ALA A 303 10.17 22.97 -23.35
C ALA A 303 9.37 22.81 -24.64
N SER A 304 8.47 21.82 -24.68
CA SER A 304 7.80 21.37 -25.91
C SER A 304 6.42 20.80 -25.60
N ASP A 305 5.47 21.02 -26.51
CA ASP A 305 4.15 20.40 -26.42
C ASP A 305 4.19 19.03 -27.12
N LEU A 306 4.12 17.97 -26.33
CA LEU A 306 4.26 16.57 -26.74
C LEU A 306 2.88 15.97 -27.02
N VAL A 307 2.75 15.31 -28.16
CA VAL A 307 1.56 14.61 -28.61
C VAL A 307 1.87 13.12 -28.70
N VAL A 308 0.99 12.29 -28.15
CA VAL A 308 1.02 10.83 -28.31
C VAL A 308 -0.35 10.37 -28.78
N GLU A 309 -0.39 9.57 -29.84
CA GLU A 309 -1.64 8.99 -30.33
C GLU A 309 -1.75 7.52 -29.92
N THR A 310 -2.93 7.14 -29.40
CA THR A 310 -3.29 5.74 -29.17
C THR A 310 -4.54 5.38 -29.96
N GLU A 311 -4.68 4.09 -30.27
CA GLU A 311 -5.84 3.53 -30.97
C GLU A 311 -6.68 2.70 -30.01
N ALA A 312 -8.00 2.89 -29.99
CA ALA A 312 -8.95 2.11 -29.21
C ALA A 312 -10.03 1.47 -30.09
N PRO A 313 -10.54 0.26 -29.80
CA PRO A 313 -11.71 -0.29 -30.49
C PRO A 313 -12.99 0.45 -30.05
N VAL A 314 -13.84 0.79 -31.03
CA VAL A 314 -15.06 1.58 -30.79
C VAL A 314 -16.06 0.79 -29.92
N VAL A 315 -16.69 1.47 -28.96
CA VAL A 315 -17.62 0.85 -28.01
C VAL A 315 -18.84 0.27 -28.74
N GLY A 316 -18.87 -1.06 -28.86
CA GLY A 316 -19.94 -1.83 -29.51
C GLY A 316 -19.65 -2.25 -30.96
N ASP A 317 -18.50 -1.87 -31.53
CA ASP A 317 -18.11 -2.16 -32.90
C ASP A 317 -16.60 -2.51 -32.96
N PRO A 318 -16.22 -3.77 -32.64
CA PRO A 318 -14.82 -4.16 -32.46
C PRO A 318 -14.03 -4.22 -33.77
N ASP A 319 -14.70 -4.15 -34.93
CA ASP A 319 -14.09 -4.08 -36.25
C ASP A 319 -13.74 -2.63 -36.65
N LYS A 320 -14.04 -1.64 -35.78
CA LYS A 320 -13.65 -0.24 -35.94
C LYS A 320 -12.78 0.23 -34.78
N THR A 321 -11.90 1.17 -35.11
CA THR A 321 -11.05 1.86 -34.14
C THR A 321 -11.25 3.37 -34.19
N GLU A 322 -10.89 4.03 -33.08
CA GLU A 322 -10.84 5.47 -32.92
C GLU A 322 -9.45 5.89 -32.39
N THR A 323 -8.90 6.96 -32.96
CA THR A 323 -7.65 7.57 -32.49
C THR A 323 -7.94 8.48 -31.30
N ILE A 324 -7.17 8.32 -30.23
CA ILE A 324 -7.22 9.12 -29.00
C ILE A 324 -5.89 9.86 -28.89
N THR A 325 -5.94 11.17 -29.06
CA THR A 325 -4.77 12.06 -28.97
C THR A 325 -4.57 12.51 -27.52
N HIS A 326 -3.42 12.18 -26.94
CA HIS A 326 -3.00 12.63 -25.60
C HIS A 326 -1.99 13.77 -25.76
N GLN A 327 -2.16 14.85 -25.01
CA GLN A 327 -1.29 16.02 -25.09
C GLN A 327 -0.79 16.43 -23.71
N VAL A 328 0.44 16.92 -23.64
CA VAL A 328 1.08 17.42 -22.43
C VAL A 328 2.19 18.43 -22.78
N ARG A 329 2.44 19.42 -21.92
CA ARG A 329 3.61 20.28 -22.07
C ARG A 329 4.79 19.72 -21.27
N TYR A 330 5.78 19.19 -21.97
CA TYR A 330 7.09 18.88 -21.38
C TYR A 330 7.83 20.19 -21.04
N THR A 331 8.41 20.25 -19.84
CA THR A 331 9.23 21.39 -19.38
C THR A 331 10.47 20.84 -18.68
N PRO A 332 11.68 21.05 -19.24
CA PRO A 332 12.92 20.67 -18.59
C PRO A 332 13.05 21.25 -17.19
N LYS A 333 13.63 20.48 -16.29
CA LYS A 333 14.05 20.98 -14.99
C LYS A 333 15.22 21.93 -15.20
N ALA A 334 15.14 23.11 -14.59
CA ALA A 334 16.27 24.04 -14.63
C ALA A 334 17.51 23.34 -14.04
N PRO A 335 18.68 23.42 -14.70
CA PRO A 335 19.90 22.88 -14.13
C PRO A 335 20.13 23.52 -12.75
N PRO A 336 20.63 22.76 -11.75
CA PRO A 336 20.88 23.33 -10.44
C PRO A 336 21.78 24.56 -10.59
N PRO A 337 21.49 25.68 -9.88
CA PRO A 337 22.32 26.87 -9.98
C PRO A 337 23.77 26.46 -9.68
N PRO A 338 24.75 26.98 -10.44
CA PRO A 338 26.14 26.58 -10.27
C PRO A 338 26.52 26.74 -8.81
N ALA A 339 27.00 25.65 -8.20
CA ALA A 339 27.38 25.64 -6.80
C ALA A 339 28.29 26.86 -6.55
N PRO A 340 27.98 27.72 -5.55
CA PRO A 340 28.56 29.05 -5.47
C PRO A 340 30.07 28.93 -5.48
N THR A 341 30.69 29.43 -6.57
CA THR A 341 32.11 29.28 -6.84
C THR A 341 32.88 29.62 -5.58
N GLU A 342 33.63 28.65 -5.05
CA GLU A 342 34.20 28.72 -3.70
C GLU A 342 35.05 29.98 -3.56
N ALA A 343 34.43 31.03 -3.01
CA ALA A 343 34.96 32.38 -3.06
C ALA A 343 36.08 32.44 -2.02
N ALA A 344 37.30 32.24 -2.52
CA ALA A 344 38.50 31.89 -1.77
C ALA A 344 38.47 32.41 -0.34
N ALA A 345 38.15 31.52 0.59
CA ALA A 345 38.02 31.87 2.00
C ALA A 345 39.33 32.50 2.46
N GLU A 346 39.27 33.71 3.01
CA GLU A 346 40.45 34.37 3.56
C GLU A 346 41.05 33.45 4.63
N PRO A 347 42.39 33.23 4.62
CA PRO A 347 43.01 32.30 5.55
C PRO A 347 42.77 32.78 6.99
N ALA A 348 42.04 31.97 7.76
CA ALA A 348 41.71 32.29 9.14
C ALA A 348 43.00 32.55 9.95
N PRO A 349 43.02 33.57 10.83
CA PRO A 349 44.21 33.89 11.62
C PRO A 349 44.58 32.73 12.53
N GLU A 350 45.89 32.55 12.75
CA GLU A 350 46.42 31.49 13.59
C GLU A 350 45.83 31.52 15.01
N PRO A 351 45.50 30.36 15.61
CA PRO A 351 45.02 30.31 16.99
C PRO A 351 46.12 30.76 17.95
N ALA A 352 45.88 31.86 18.66
CA ALA A 352 46.78 32.34 19.70
C ALA A 352 46.94 31.29 20.82
N ALA A 353 48.14 31.16 21.35
CA ALA A 353 48.51 30.07 22.26
C ALA A 353 47.60 29.97 23.50
N GLU A 354 47.10 28.75 23.76
CA GLU A 354 46.32 28.46 24.96
C GLU A 354 47.16 28.60 26.24
N ALA A 355 46.54 29.16 27.29
CA ALA A 355 47.16 29.24 28.61
C ALA A 355 47.20 27.86 29.29
N THR A 356 48.32 27.54 29.94
CA THR A 356 48.52 26.26 30.64
C THR A 356 47.47 26.04 31.75
N PRO A 357 46.82 24.85 31.85
CA PRO A 357 45.86 24.58 32.91
C PRO A 357 46.49 24.55 34.31
N ASP A 358 45.75 25.06 35.29
CA ASP A 358 46.02 24.87 36.72
C ASP A 358 45.84 23.38 37.09
N PRO A 359 46.84 22.71 37.72
CA PRO A 359 46.80 21.27 37.98
C PRO A 359 45.74 20.80 39.00
N ASP A 360 45.06 21.71 39.72
CA ASP A 360 44.11 21.33 40.77
C ASP A 360 42.62 21.35 40.40
N LEU A 361 42.26 21.77 39.17
CA LEU A 361 40.85 21.82 38.72
C LEU A 361 40.51 20.80 37.64
N ILE A 362 39.32 20.20 37.78
CA ILE A 362 38.62 19.46 36.72
C ILE A 362 37.21 20.05 36.61
N TYR A 363 36.84 20.55 35.43
CA TYR A 363 35.52 21.13 35.10
C TYR A 363 34.99 22.21 36.08
N GLY A 364 35.88 22.99 36.72
CA GLY A 364 35.49 24.23 37.42
C GLY A 364 34.82 24.07 38.78
N TYR A 365 34.77 22.86 39.36
CA TYR A 365 34.20 22.62 40.69
C TYR A 365 35.27 22.13 41.70
N PRO A 366 35.19 22.53 42.99
CA PRO A 366 36.18 22.15 44.01
C PRO A 366 36.06 20.67 44.42
N ARG A 367 37.21 20.03 44.65
CA ARG A 367 37.36 18.59 45.00
C ARG A 367 36.78 18.27 46.40
N LEU A 368 35.57 17.72 46.46
CA LEU A 368 34.93 17.25 47.71
C LEU A 368 34.82 15.71 47.77
N TRP A 369 35.86 15.06 48.30
CA TRP A 369 35.98 13.59 48.35
C TRP A 369 35.00 12.84 49.28
N PHE A 370 34.27 13.54 50.16
CA PHE A 370 33.52 12.89 51.25
C PHE A 370 32.12 12.36 50.89
N ILE A 371 31.55 12.72 49.72
CA ILE A 371 30.16 12.36 49.39
C ILE A 371 30.04 10.94 48.81
N TYR A 372 31.02 10.49 48.01
CA TYR A 372 30.91 9.21 47.28
C TYR A 372 31.26 7.96 48.09
N GLY A 373 31.92 8.10 49.25
CA GLY A 373 32.29 6.95 50.10
C GLY A 373 31.10 6.22 50.75
N GLY A 374 30.00 6.91 51.03
CA GLY A 374 28.85 6.33 51.73
C GLY A 374 27.94 5.44 50.85
N ALA A 375 27.77 5.79 49.57
CA ALA A 375 26.77 5.18 48.70
C ALA A 375 27.09 3.71 48.33
N GLY A 376 28.36 3.39 48.06
CA GLY A 376 28.77 2.03 47.65
C GLY A 376 28.53 0.96 48.71
N LEU A 377 28.65 1.32 49.99
CA LEU A 377 28.50 0.39 51.11
C LEU A 377 27.03 -0.05 51.31
N VAL A 378 26.07 0.84 51.05
CA VAL A 378 24.64 0.51 51.07
C VAL A 378 24.27 -0.41 49.89
N GLY A 379 24.82 -0.16 48.70
CA GLY A 379 24.56 -0.99 47.52
C GLY A 379 24.99 -2.45 47.70
N LEU A 380 26.17 -2.69 48.30
CA LEU A 380 26.67 -4.03 48.58
C LEU A 380 25.80 -4.80 49.59
N LEU A 381 25.26 -4.13 50.61
CA LEU A 381 24.36 -4.76 51.59
C LEU A 381 23.03 -5.19 50.96
N ILE A 382 22.47 -4.37 50.06
CA ILE A 382 21.23 -4.70 49.32
C ILE A 382 21.48 -5.89 48.39
N LEU A 383 22.59 -5.91 47.64
CA LEU A 383 22.95 -7.02 46.75
C LEU A 383 23.12 -8.34 47.53
N GLY A 384 23.72 -8.29 48.72
CA GLY A 384 23.85 -9.44 49.62
C GLY A 384 22.50 -10.02 50.08
N MET A 385 21.53 -9.17 50.42
CA MET A 385 20.18 -9.64 50.79
C MET A 385 19.47 -10.33 49.61
N ILE A 386 19.62 -9.81 48.39
CA ILE A 386 19.00 -10.38 47.19
C ILE A 386 19.57 -11.77 46.90
N LEU A 387 20.90 -11.94 46.96
CA LEU A 387 21.56 -13.24 46.78
C LEU A 387 21.18 -14.27 47.86
N TRP A 388 21.00 -13.83 49.11
CA TRP A 388 20.52 -14.69 50.20
C TRP A 388 19.06 -15.11 50.01
N ALA A 389 18.19 -14.23 49.51
CA ALA A 389 16.79 -14.55 49.24
C ALA A 389 16.65 -15.60 48.11
N ILE A 390 17.45 -15.46 47.03
CA ILE A 390 17.45 -16.39 45.89
C ILE A 390 17.98 -17.77 46.28
N THR A 391 19.02 -17.85 47.10
CA THR A 391 19.65 -19.13 47.49
C THR A 391 18.87 -19.92 48.53
N ARG A 392 17.98 -19.30 49.31
CA ARG A 392 17.24 -19.96 50.39
C ARG A 392 16.00 -20.75 49.94
N ASN A 393 15.49 -20.50 48.73
CA ASN A 393 14.18 -20.98 48.29
C ASN A 393 14.21 -22.11 47.23
N ARG A 394 15.21 -22.99 47.29
CA ARG A 394 15.19 -24.29 46.60
C ARG A 394 15.12 -25.45 47.61
N LYS A 395 13.90 -25.78 48.02
CA LYS A 395 13.51 -27.18 48.26
C LYS A 395 12.80 -27.69 47.00
N ALA A 396 12.97 -28.97 46.72
CA ALA A 396 12.29 -29.63 45.61
C ALA A 396 10.84 -29.98 46.00
N ASP A 397 9.98 -29.97 45.00
CA ASP A 397 8.83 -30.88 44.92
C ASP A 397 9.01 -31.75 43.66
N GLU A 398 8.36 -32.91 43.65
CA GLU A 398 8.66 -34.07 42.82
C GLU A 398 7.41 -34.47 42.05
N ILE A 399 7.46 -34.48 40.70
CA ILE A 399 6.38 -35.01 39.85
C ILE A 399 6.99 -35.77 38.66
N ASP A 400 7.05 -37.09 38.84
CA ASP A 400 6.68 -38.20 37.93
C ASP A 400 6.95 -38.17 36.41
N ASP A 401 7.25 -39.36 35.88
CA ASP A 401 7.59 -39.61 34.48
C ASP A 401 6.37 -39.59 33.54
N LEU A 402 6.58 -39.23 32.27
CA LEU A 402 5.62 -39.53 31.20
C LEU A 402 6.32 -39.82 29.86
N ASP A 403 6.32 -41.11 29.50
CA ASP A 403 6.94 -41.67 28.29
C ASP A 403 6.20 -41.24 27.02
N LEU A 404 6.95 -40.73 26.04
CA LEU A 404 6.52 -40.51 24.65
C LEU A 404 7.59 -40.98 23.66
N SER A 405 8.01 -42.24 23.80
CA SER A 405 8.82 -42.96 22.82
C SER A 405 8.07 -43.17 21.49
N GLY A 406 8.16 -42.19 20.58
CA GLY A 406 7.54 -42.22 19.25
C GLY A 406 8.45 -41.58 18.18
N GLY A 407 9.30 -42.41 17.55
CA GLY A 407 10.46 -41.93 16.79
C GLY A 407 10.15 -41.10 15.53
N ILE A 408 11.04 -40.14 15.25
CA ILE A 408 11.19 -39.44 13.97
C ILE A 408 12.56 -39.85 13.39
N VAL A 409 12.63 -40.00 12.07
CA VAL A 409 13.78 -40.54 11.32
C VAL A 409 14.94 -39.55 11.13
N ASP A 410 16.14 -40.09 10.92
CA ASP A 410 17.40 -39.37 10.74
C ASP A 410 17.36 -38.26 9.68
N SER A 411 18.05 -37.15 10.01
CA SER A 411 18.66 -36.25 9.03
C SER A 411 20.03 -35.81 9.55
N ALA A 412 21.00 -35.65 8.66
CA ALA A 412 22.43 -35.68 9.02
C ALA A 412 22.94 -34.41 9.75
N PRO A 413 24.05 -34.50 10.51
CA PRO A 413 24.53 -33.40 11.34
C PRO A 413 25.00 -32.18 10.53
N LEU A 414 24.62 -30.99 10.99
CA LEU A 414 25.22 -29.71 10.60
C LEU A 414 26.28 -29.31 11.64
N ASP A 415 27.48 -29.89 11.55
CA ASP A 415 28.60 -29.57 12.43
C ASP A 415 29.20 -28.19 12.11
N GLY A 416 28.52 -27.14 12.57
CA GLY A 416 29.00 -25.77 12.64
C GLY A 416 28.70 -25.16 14.02
N PRO A 417 29.62 -24.39 14.62
CA PRO A 417 29.35 -23.74 15.90
C PRO A 417 28.19 -22.74 15.76
N PRO A 418 27.24 -22.70 16.72
CA PRO A 418 26.06 -21.86 16.61
C PRO A 418 26.43 -20.38 16.59
N ILE A 419 25.98 -19.67 15.55
CA ILE A 419 26.14 -18.22 15.42
C ILE A 419 25.33 -17.55 16.56
N PRO A 420 25.93 -16.72 17.43
CA PRO A 420 25.20 -16.02 18.46
C PRO A 420 24.23 -15.00 17.83
N LEU A 421 22.93 -15.18 18.05
CA LEU A 421 21.91 -14.20 17.65
C LEU A 421 22.10 -12.90 18.44
N GLN A 422 22.65 -11.88 17.79
CA GLN A 422 22.69 -10.53 18.33
C GLN A 422 21.34 -9.83 18.10
N PRO A 423 20.73 -9.19 19.11
CA PRO A 423 19.51 -8.40 18.91
C PRO A 423 19.78 -7.23 17.96
N VAL A 424 18.95 -7.08 16.91
CA VAL A 424 19.01 -5.92 16.00
C VAL A 424 18.51 -4.68 16.75
N ALA A 425 19.45 -3.89 17.27
CA ALA A 425 19.14 -2.61 17.92
C ALA A 425 18.64 -1.60 16.88
N GLY A 426 17.33 -1.35 16.87
CA GLY A 426 16.70 -0.45 15.89
C GLY A 426 15.18 -0.62 15.77
N ALA A 427 14.63 -1.77 16.18
CA ALA A 427 13.19 -1.95 16.27
C ALA A 427 12.58 -0.92 17.26
N ALA A 428 11.74 -0.02 16.74
CA ALA A 428 10.91 0.83 17.58
C ALA A 428 10.04 -0.06 18.49
N PRO A 429 9.85 0.30 19.77
CA PRO A 429 9.08 -0.55 20.69
C PRO A 429 7.68 -0.77 20.12
N ALA A 430 7.29 -2.03 19.99
CA ALA A 430 5.96 -2.40 19.55
C ALA A 430 4.94 -1.65 20.42
N ARG A 431 4.10 -0.82 19.79
CA ARG A 431 3.04 -0.10 20.50
C ARG A 431 2.18 -1.18 21.16
N PRO A 432 1.90 -1.13 22.47
CA PRO A 432 1.13 -2.17 23.12
C PRO A 432 -0.23 -2.31 22.42
N MET A 433 -0.63 -3.55 22.13
CA MET A 433 -1.85 -3.82 21.36
C MET A 433 -2.88 -4.51 22.26
N VAL A 434 -4.13 -4.07 22.16
CA VAL A 434 -5.25 -4.70 22.86
C VAL A 434 -6.02 -5.52 21.84
N ALA A 435 -5.81 -6.84 21.85
CA ALA A 435 -6.67 -7.73 21.10
C ALA A 435 -7.95 -8.02 21.91
N LEU A 436 -9.11 -7.94 21.26
CA LEU A 436 -10.41 -8.27 21.83
C LEU A 436 -11.04 -9.39 20.99
N VAL A 437 -11.27 -10.56 21.57
CA VAL A 437 -11.89 -11.70 20.89
C VAL A 437 -13.36 -11.80 21.28
N ARG A 438 -14.26 -11.66 20.32
CA ARG A 438 -15.70 -11.68 20.57
C ARG A 438 -16.21 -13.10 20.87
N GLU A 439 -17.06 -13.28 21.88
CA GLU A 439 -17.36 -14.62 22.44
C GLU A 439 -18.22 -15.51 21.51
N ASP A 440 -19.19 -14.90 20.82
CA ASP A 440 -20.15 -15.55 19.92
C ASP A 440 -19.58 -15.77 18.50
N THR A 441 -18.94 -14.76 17.91
CA THR A 441 -18.38 -14.84 16.54
C THR A 441 -16.93 -15.34 16.48
N ARG A 442 -16.18 -15.30 17.60
CA ARG A 442 -14.72 -15.55 17.67
C ARG A 442 -13.83 -14.61 16.84
N GLU A 443 -14.45 -13.57 16.28
CA GLU A 443 -13.85 -12.39 15.66
C GLU A 443 -12.78 -11.77 16.57
N ARG A 444 -11.55 -11.59 16.06
CA ARG A 444 -10.42 -10.99 16.78
C ARG A 444 -10.19 -9.56 16.30
N LEU A 445 -10.58 -8.62 17.14
CA LEU A 445 -10.46 -7.18 16.91
C LEU A 445 -9.15 -6.66 17.54
N ILE A 446 -8.50 -5.69 16.90
CA ILE A 446 -7.22 -5.13 17.36
C ILE A 446 -7.36 -3.62 17.62
N LEU A 447 -7.04 -3.19 18.83
CA LEU A 447 -6.97 -1.78 19.23
C LEU A 447 -5.52 -1.37 19.47
N THR A 448 -5.03 -0.44 18.65
CA THR A 448 -3.72 0.21 18.82
C THR A 448 -3.79 1.30 19.89
N ILE A 449 -2.85 1.29 20.83
CA ILE A 449 -2.74 2.32 21.86
C ILE A 449 -2.30 3.67 21.23
N PRO A 450 -2.92 4.84 21.56
CA PRO A 450 -3.54 5.24 22.84
C PRO A 450 -4.86 4.56 23.23
N GLY A 451 -5.59 3.98 22.27
CA GLY A 451 -6.86 3.30 22.46
C GLY A 451 -7.98 4.00 21.67
N GLY A 452 -9.23 3.71 22.01
CA GLY A 452 -10.39 4.23 21.30
C GLY A 452 -11.73 3.89 21.96
N THR A 453 -12.81 4.44 21.41
CA THR A 453 -14.17 4.14 21.87
C THR A 453 -14.74 2.89 21.20
N ILE A 454 -15.71 2.29 21.88
CA ILE A 454 -16.45 1.11 21.47
C ILE A 454 -17.94 1.46 21.57
N GLY A 455 -18.72 1.14 20.54
CA GLY A 455 -20.15 1.45 20.52
C GLY A 455 -20.82 0.99 19.22
N ARG A 456 -22.04 1.47 18.96
CA ARG A 456 -22.80 1.15 17.74
C ARG A 456 -22.71 2.20 16.63
N ALA A 457 -22.22 3.39 16.93
CA ALA A 457 -22.00 4.39 15.89
C ALA A 457 -20.75 4.03 15.04
N PRO A 458 -20.77 4.25 13.72
CA PRO A 458 -19.68 3.83 12.81
C PRO A 458 -18.38 4.63 12.99
N ASN A 459 -18.38 5.67 13.83
CA ASN A 459 -17.21 6.48 14.15
C ASN A 459 -16.51 6.07 15.47
N ASN A 460 -16.86 4.91 16.05
CA ASN A 460 -16.08 4.31 17.12
C ASN A 460 -14.87 3.56 16.56
N ALA A 461 -13.82 3.38 17.37
CA ALA A 461 -12.68 2.57 17.00
C ALA A 461 -13.03 1.06 16.89
N LEU A 462 -14.08 0.61 17.59
CA LEU A 462 -14.77 -0.65 17.33
C LEU A 462 -16.28 -0.42 17.28
N SER A 463 -16.93 -0.86 16.20
CA SER A 463 -18.36 -0.68 15.94
C SER A 463 -19.11 -2.01 16.01
N PHE A 464 -20.17 -2.09 16.82
CA PHE A 464 -21.03 -3.27 16.95
C PHE A 464 -22.49 -2.94 16.64
N LEU A 465 -23.03 -3.57 15.61
CA LEU A 465 -24.44 -3.42 15.18
C LEU A 465 -25.40 -4.30 16.01
N ASP A 466 -25.40 -4.12 17.33
CA ASP A 466 -26.32 -4.76 18.28
C ASP A 466 -27.12 -3.67 19.03
N ASP A 467 -28.45 -3.79 19.12
CA ASP A 467 -29.28 -2.74 19.74
C ASP A 467 -29.08 -2.62 21.27
N GLY A 468 -28.48 -3.63 21.92
CA GLY A 468 -27.99 -3.55 23.29
C GLY A 468 -26.73 -2.68 23.44
N VAL A 469 -26.07 -2.33 22.34
CA VAL A 469 -24.88 -1.47 22.32
C VAL A 469 -25.26 0.00 22.08
N SER A 470 -24.79 0.86 22.97
CA SER A 470 -25.01 2.31 22.91
C SER A 470 -24.16 2.96 21.81
N ARG A 471 -24.62 4.09 21.25
CA ARG A 471 -23.92 4.78 20.12
C ARG A 471 -22.44 5.02 20.40
N VAL A 472 -22.11 5.47 21.61
CA VAL A 472 -20.82 5.27 22.26
C VAL A 472 -21.15 4.53 23.55
N HIS A 473 -20.41 3.48 23.90
CA HIS A 473 -20.73 2.57 25.01
C HIS A 473 -19.59 2.53 26.04
N ALA A 474 -18.37 2.29 25.57
CA ALA A 474 -17.19 2.19 26.40
C ALA A 474 -15.98 2.85 25.75
N GLY A 475 -14.95 3.17 26.54
CA GLY A 475 -13.66 3.67 26.06
C GLY A 475 -12.52 2.85 26.63
N ILE A 476 -11.65 2.32 25.77
CA ILE A 476 -10.38 1.72 26.16
C ILE A 476 -9.26 2.75 25.95
N ARG A 477 -8.49 3.06 26.98
CA ARG A 477 -7.43 4.09 26.95
C ARG A 477 -6.21 3.68 27.77
N LEU A 478 -5.00 4.01 27.31
CA LEU A 478 -3.79 3.93 28.12
C LEU A 478 -3.74 5.11 29.11
N VAL A 479 -3.71 4.82 30.41
CA VAL A 479 -3.60 5.80 31.49
C VAL A 479 -2.52 5.35 32.47
N GLY A 480 -1.53 6.18 32.72
CA GLY A 480 -0.44 5.87 33.66
C GLY A 480 0.37 4.60 33.32
N GLY A 481 0.51 4.28 32.03
CA GLY A 481 1.16 3.05 31.56
C GLY A 481 0.32 1.77 31.69
N ALA A 482 -0.96 1.87 32.06
CA ALA A 482 -1.89 0.75 32.12
C ALA A 482 -3.04 0.93 31.12
N VAL A 483 -3.46 -0.15 30.47
CA VAL A 483 -4.70 -0.17 29.68
C VAL A 483 -5.89 -0.13 30.64
N THR A 484 -6.83 0.78 30.40
CA THR A 484 -8.02 0.99 31.22
C THR A 484 -9.29 0.97 30.36
N LEU A 485 -10.39 0.51 30.96
CA LEU A 485 -11.74 0.50 30.40
C LEU A 485 -12.63 1.43 31.22
N ALA A 486 -13.35 2.33 30.55
CA ALA A 486 -14.39 3.16 31.15
C ALA A 486 -15.73 2.95 30.43
N ASP A 487 -16.83 3.14 31.15
CA ASP A 487 -18.16 3.32 30.54
C ASP A 487 -18.32 4.78 30.09
N GLU A 488 -18.91 5.01 28.92
CA GLU A 488 -19.06 6.35 28.33
C GLU A 488 -20.51 6.90 28.48
N GLY A 489 -21.24 6.43 29.49
CA GLY A 489 -22.65 6.79 29.72
C GLY A 489 -23.61 5.87 28.97
N SER A 490 -23.32 4.57 28.93
CA SER A 490 -24.12 3.58 28.18
C SER A 490 -25.45 3.26 28.84
N LEU A 491 -26.47 2.92 28.02
CA LEU A 491 -27.81 2.62 28.49
C LEU A 491 -27.90 1.32 29.32
N ASN A 492 -27.12 0.30 28.93
CA ASN A 492 -27.15 -1.03 29.54
C ASN A 492 -25.99 -1.27 30.52
N GLY A 493 -24.99 -0.37 30.56
CA GLY A 493 -23.77 -0.51 31.36
C GLY A 493 -22.68 -1.32 30.67
N THR A 494 -21.43 -0.92 30.90
CA THR A 494 -20.22 -1.69 30.62
C THR A 494 -19.90 -2.60 31.80
N PHE A 495 -19.60 -3.87 31.54
CA PHE A 495 -19.23 -4.85 32.56
C PHE A 495 -17.81 -5.38 32.33
N LEU A 496 -17.08 -5.63 33.42
CA LEU A 496 -15.77 -6.27 33.44
C LEU A 496 -15.81 -7.47 34.39
N ASN A 497 -15.59 -8.68 33.88
CA ASN A 497 -15.72 -9.95 34.60
C ASN A 497 -17.06 -10.05 35.38
N GLY A 498 -18.16 -9.66 34.73
CA GLY A 498 -19.51 -9.65 35.31
C GLY A 498 -19.80 -8.52 36.30
N LYS A 499 -18.88 -7.58 36.53
CA LYS A 499 -19.05 -6.44 37.46
C LYS A 499 -19.17 -5.13 36.68
N ALA A 500 -20.18 -4.32 36.99
CA ALA A 500 -20.39 -3.03 36.30
C ALA A 500 -19.24 -2.04 36.54
N VAL A 501 -18.74 -1.43 35.47
CA VAL A 501 -17.61 -0.49 35.46
C VAL A 501 -18.10 0.91 35.86
N LYS A 502 -18.00 1.23 37.17
CA LYS A 502 -18.45 2.53 37.72
C LYS A 502 -17.38 3.64 37.70
N ALA A 503 -16.15 3.29 37.37
CA ALA A 503 -14.99 4.18 37.24
C ALA A 503 -13.95 3.46 36.35
N PRO A 504 -12.99 4.18 35.73
CA PRO A 504 -11.99 3.57 34.86
C PRO A 504 -11.24 2.39 35.52
N ALA A 505 -11.43 1.20 34.99
CA ALA A 505 -10.90 -0.05 35.53
C ALA A 505 -9.71 -0.54 34.69
N ARG A 506 -8.62 -0.96 35.34
CA ARG A 506 -7.45 -1.52 34.64
C ARG A 506 -7.78 -2.89 34.04
N LEU A 507 -7.54 -3.04 32.74
CA LEU A 507 -7.65 -4.32 32.03
C LEU A 507 -6.39 -5.19 32.21
N LYS A 508 -6.58 -6.49 32.03
CA LYS A 508 -5.56 -7.54 31.98
C LYS A 508 -5.83 -8.51 30.83
N SER A 509 -4.80 -9.24 30.40
CA SER A 509 -4.99 -10.42 29.56
C SER A 509 -5.86 -11.46 30.28
N GLY A 510 -6.85 -12.01 29.59
CA GLY A 510 -7.86 -12.94 30.11
C GLY A 510 -9.16 -12.31 30.60
N ASP A 511 -9.26 -10.98 30.71
CA ASP A 511 -10.49 -10.30 31.19
C ASP A 511 -11.66 -10.44 30.19
N LYS A 512 -12.90 -10.50 30.70
CA LYS A 512 -14.15 -10.53 29.91
C LYS A 512 -14.90 -9.20 30.03
N ILE A 513 -15.07 -8.48 28.92
CA ILE A 513 -15.85 -7.23 28.82
C ILE A 513 -17.26 -7.58 28.29
N GLY A 514 -18.31 -7.01 28.90
CA GLY A 514 -19.69 -7.10 28.43
C GLY A 514 -20.28 -5.74 28.07
N LEU A 515 -20.95 -5.66 26.91
CA LEU A 515 -21.53 -4.47 26.30
C LEU A 515 -22.93 -4.81 25.74
N GLY A 516 -23.98 -4.73 26.56
CA GLY A 516 -25.29 -5.24 26.17
C GLY A 516 -25.24 -6.76 25.93
N ASN A 517 -25.58 -7.21 24.71
CA ASN A 517 -25.46 -8.63 24.33
C ASN A 517 -24.03 -9.03 23.94
N VAL A 518 -23.18 -8.06 23.57
CA VAL A 518 -21.83 -8.34 23.05
C VAL A 518 -20.87 -8.65 24.21
N THR A 519 -20.13 -9.75 24.08
CA THR A 519 -19.00 -10.09 24.98
C THR A 519 -17.69 -10.09 24.22
N LEU A 520 -16.64 -9.52 24.83
CA LEU A 520 -15.27 -9.48 24.33
C LEU A 520 -14.28 -10.04 25.37
N HIS A 521 -13.34 -10.88 24.96
CA HIS A 521 -12.22 -11.36 25.78
C HIS A 521 -10.95 -10.58 25.45
N VAL A 522 -10.32 -10.02 26.47
CA VAL A 522 -9.11 -9.19 26.35
C VAL A 522 -7.87 -10.06 26.29
N THR A 523 -7.03 -9.83 25.28
CA THR A 523 -5.63 -10.27 25.25
C THR A 523 -4.75 -9.03 25.09
N LEU A 524 -3.94 -8.74 26.10
CA LEU A 524 -2.90 -7.71 26.01
C LEU A 524 -1.65 -8.31 25.35
N LEU A 525 -1.08 -7.57 24.41
CA LEU A 525 0.10 -7.89 23.62
C LEU A 525 1.20 -6.85 23.88
#